data_AF-A0A433JW41-F1
#
_entry.id   AF-A0A433JW41-F1
#
_cell.length_a   1.000
_cell.length_b   1.000
_cell.length_c   1.000
_cell.angle_alpha   90.00
_cell.angle_beta   90.00
_cell.angle_gamma   90.00
#
_symmetry.space_group_name_H-M   'P 1'
#
loop_
_entity.id
_entity.type
_entity.pdbx_description
1 polymer ?
#
loop_
_entity_poly.entity_id
_entity_poly.type
_entity_poly.pdbx_seq_one_letter_code
_entity_poly.pdbx_strand_id
1 'polypeptide(L)'
;MSDPTPSLIQQRMAITRDRTYGIVMTVLALLIAASGIARAVGEANDPLLAWLLAGVSLALAAISAVRALRATRRLRAFEAEHGAEAGKQRPIGR
;
A
#
# COMPACT_ATOMS: atom_id res chain seq x y z
N MET A 1 -12.46 8.58 30.64
CA MET A 1 -13.05 9.14 29.41
C MET A 1 -12.89 8.09 28.33
N SER A 2 -13.98 7.46 27.90
CA SER A 2 -13.97 6.51 26.78
C SER A 2 -13.80 7.33 25.50
N ASP A 3 -12.77 7.05 24.70
CA ASP A 3 -12.65 7.67 23.38
C ASP A 3 -13.94 7.43 22.57
N PRO A 4 -14.50 8.45 21.89
CA PRO A 4 -15.70 8.26 21.08
C PRO A 4 -15.43 7.21 20.01
N THR A 5 -16.26 6.17 19.95
CA THR A 5 -16.13 5.11 18.94
C THR A 5 -16.10 5.74 17.55
N PRO A 6 -15.04 5.51 16.74
CA PRO A 6 -14.88 6.19 15.45
C PRO A 6 -16.05 5.87 14.52
N SER A 7 -16.53 6.88 13.79
CA SER A 7 -17.67 6.74 12.87
C SER A 7 -17.35 5.75 11.73
N LEU A 8 -18.38 5.13 11.14
CA LEU A 8 -18.21 4.19 10.01
C LEU A 8 -17.45 4.81 8.83
N ILE A 9 -17.60 6.12 8.60
CA ILE A 9 -16.85 6.86 7.59
C ILE A 9 -15.36 6.92 7.95
N GLN A 10 -15.02 7.25 9.20
CA GLN A 10 -13.63 7.29 9.66
C GLN A 10 -12.98 5.91 9.60
N GLN A 11 -13.70 4.86 9.98
CA GLN A 11 -13.20 3.48 9.90
C GLN A 11 -12.91 3.07 8.44
N ARG A 12 -13.83 3.32 7.50
CA ARG A 12 -13.60 3.02 6.08
C ARG A 12 -12.49 3.87 5.48
N MET A 13 -12.39 5.14 5.86
CA MET A 13 -11.32 6.03 5.43
C MET A 13 -9.95 5.53 5.89
N ALA A 14 -9.83 5.05 7.13
CA ALA A 14 -8.59 4.47 7.64
C ALA A 14 -8.18 3.22 6.85
N ILE A 15 -9.11 2.30 6.58
CA ILE A 15 -8.85 1.09 5.78
C ILE A 15 -8.43 1.45 4.36
N THR A 16 -9.12 2.43 3.75
CA THR A 16 -8.82 2.88 2.38
C THR A 16 -7.46 3.54 2.31
N ARG A 17 -7.11 4.38 3.29
CA ARG A 17 -5.79 5.03 3.38
C ARG A 17 -4.68 4.00 3.51
N ASP A 18 -4.87 2.96 4.33
CA ASP A 18 -3.92 1.85 4.47
C ASP A 18 -3.71 1.09 3.16
N ARG A 19 -4.80 0.85 2.41
CA ARG A 19 -4.73 0.22 1.10
C ARG A 19 -3.98 1.10 0.10
N THR A 20 -4.33 2.38 0.00
CA THR A 20 -3.70 3.33 -0.92
C THR A 20 -2.22 3.48 -0.60
N TYR A 21 -1.86 3.61 0.67
CA TYR A 21 -0.46 3.67 1.10
C TYR A 21 0.30 2.40 0.70
N GLY A 22 -0.27 1.21 0.96
CA GLY A 22 0.34 -0.06 0.55
C GLY A 22 0.57 -0.13 -0.97
N ILE A 23 -0.41 0.29 -1.77
CA ILE A 23 -0.29 0.30 -3.24
C ILE A 23 0.80 1.28 -3.69
N VAL A 24 0.78 2.52 -3.20
CA VAL A 24 1.76 3.56 -3.58
C VAL A 24 3.17 3.12 -3.22
N MET A 25 3.38 2.58 -2.02
CA MET A 25 4.69 2.09 -1.59
C MET A 25 5.15 0.88 -2.39
N THR A 26 4.25 -0.05 -2.74
CA THR A 26 4.59 -1.15 -3.65
C THR A 26 5.05 -0.62 -5.01
N VAL A 27 4.32 0.31 -5.62
CA VAL A 27 4.69 0.87 -6.93
C VAL A 27 6.06 1.57 -6.85
N LEU A 28 6.27 2.42 -5.85
CA LEU A 28 7.54 3.12 -5.67
C LEU A 28 8.71 2.15 -5.48
N ALA A 29 8.53 1.14 -4.62
CA ALA A 29 9.55 0.15 -4.36
C ALA A 29 9.88 -0.70 -5.61
N LEU A 30 8.89 -1.02 -6.44
CA LEU A 30 9.11 -1.70 -7.71
C LEU A 30 9.89 -0.83 -8.72
N LEU A 31 9.61 0.47 -8.78
CA LEU A 31 10.36 1.40 -9.63
C LEU A 31 11.83 1.50 -9.19
N ILE A 32 12.09 1.57 -7.88
CA ILE A 32 13.46 1.59 -7.34
C ILE A 32 14.15 0.26 -7.63
N ALA A 33 13.46 -0.87 -7.45
CA ALA A 33 14.00 -2.19 -7.76
C ALA A 33 14.38 -2.31 -9.24
N ALA A 34 13.49 -1.86 -10.15
CA ALA A 34 13.76 -1.86 -11.59
C ALA A 34 14.97 -1.00 -11.95
N SER A 35 15.10 0.19 -11.34
CA SER A 35 16.28 1.06 -11.49
C SER A 35 17.56 0.38 -10.99
N GLY A 36 17.51 -0.27 -9.83
CA GLY A 36 18.64 -1.03 -9.29
C GLY A 36 19.08 -2.17 -10.22
N ILE A 37 18.13 -2.94 -10.75
CA ILE A 37 18.42 -4.02 -11.71
C ILE A 37 19.01 -3.46 -13.01
N ALA A 38 18.42 -2.40 -13.57
CA ALA A 38 18.92 -1.77 -14.79
C ALA A 38 20.37 -1.28 -14.63
N ARG A 39 20.70 -0.69 -13.47
CA ARG A 39 22.08 -0.30 -13.14
C ARG A 39 22.98 -1.52 -12.99
N ALA A 40 22.55 -2.56 -12.27
CA ALA A 40 23.37 -3.73 -11.98
C ALA A 40 23.70 -4.58 -13.22
N VAL A 41 22.81 -4.61 -14.21
CA VAL A 41 23.00 -5.33 -15.48
C VAL A 41 23.78 -4.50 -16.50
N GLY A 42 23.78 -3.17 -16.39
CA GLY A 42 24.63 -2.30 -17.19
C GLY A 42 26.08 -2.23 -16.68
N GLU A 43 26.89 -1.35 -17.28
CA GLU A 43 28.24 -1.02 -16.82
C GLU A 43 28.18 -0.08 -15.59
N ALA A 44 27.61 -0.55 -14.49
CA ALA A 44 27.67 0.18 -13.23
C ALA A 44 29.07 0.09 -12.61
N ASN A 45 29.54 1.22 -12.07
CA ASN A 45 30.78 1.27 -11.28
C ASN A 45 30.74 0.36 -10.05
N ASP A 46 29.55 0.12 -9.48
CA ASP A 46 29.33 -0.71 -8.28
C ASP A 46 28.09 -1.62 -8.43
N PRO A 47 28.19 -2.75 -9.14
CA PRO A 47 27.05 -3.64 -9.41
C PRO A 47 26.52 -4.31 -8.13
N LEU A 48 27.38 -4.55 -7.13
CA LEU A 48 27.00 -5.16 -5.87
C LEU A 48 26.04 -4.27 -5.06
N LEU A 49 26.29 -2.96 -5.02
CA LEU A 49 25.41 -1.99 -4.37
C LEU A 49 24.08 -1.86 -5.10
N ALA A 50 24.09 -1.92 -6.43
CA ALA A 50 22.88 -1.89 -7.25
C ALA A 50 21.99 -3.13 -7.01
N TRP A 51 22.58 -4.33 -6.91
CA TRP A 51 21.86 -5.55 -6.54
C TRP A 51 21.31 -5.50 -5.11
N LEU A 52 22.06 -4.96 -4.15
CA LEU A 52 21.59 -4.80 -2.78
C LEU A 52 20.39 -3.84 -2.71
N LEU A 53 20.46 -2.70 -3.40
CA LEU A 53 19.35 -1.76 -3.50
C LEU A 53 18.11 -2.42 -4.14
N ALA A 54 18.31 -3.18 -5.21
CA ALA A 54 17.22 -3.92 -5.87
C ALA A 54 16.59 -4.94 -4.92
N GLY A 55 17.40 -5.75 -4.22
CA GLY A 55 16.92 -6.75 -3.27
C GLY A 55 16.12 -6.15 -2.12
N VAL A 56 16.64 -5.09 -1.48
CA VAL A 56 15.94 -4.38 -0.40
C VAL A 56 14.62 -3.79 -0.90
N SER A 57 14.62 -3.20 -2.08
CA SER A 57 13.42 -2.61 -2.67
C SER A 57 12.36 -3.67 -3.01
N LEU A 58 12.76 -4.84 -3.50
CA LEU A 58 11.84 -5.97 -3.71
C LEU A 58 11.22 -6.47 -2.39
N ALA A 59 12.01 -6.56 -1.31
CA ALA A 59 11.49 -6.92 0.01
C ALA A 59 10.45 -5.90 0.51
N LEU A 60 10.75 -4.60 0.36
CA LEU A 60 9.81 -3.52 0.71
C LEU A 60 8.53 -3.56 -0.14
N ALA A 61 8.65 -3.86 -1.43
CA ALA A 61 7.51 -4.01 -2.33
C ALA A 61 6.59 -5.15 -1.86
N ALA A 62 7.17 -6.30 -1.49
CA ALA A 62 6.43 -7.45 -0.99
C ALA A 62 5.70 -7.15 0.33
N ILE A 63 6.37 -6.51 1.30
CA ILE A 63 5.77 -6.10 2.58
C ILE A 63 4.58 -5.16 2.35
N SER A 64 4.76 -4.18 1.48
CA SER A 64 3.73 -3.18 1.15
C SER A 64 2.55 -3.79 0.41
N ALA A 65 2.81 -4.77 -0.47
CA ALA A 65 1.79 -5.50 -1.20
C ALA A 65 0.94 -6.34 -0.23
N VAL A 66 1.58 -7.03 0.73
CA VAL A 66 0.87 -7.75 1.80
C VAL A 66 -0.01 -6.81 2.62
N ARG A 67 0.48 -5.60 2.94
CA ARG A 67 -0.33 -4.58 3.64
C ARG A 67 -1.57 -4.17 2.82
N ALA A 68 -1.42 -3.93 1.52
CA ALA A 68 -2.54 -3.60 0.64
C ALA A 68 -3.57 -4.74 0.53
N LEU A 69 -3.10 -5.99 0.43
CA LEU A 69 -3.97 -7.18 0.41
C LEU A 69 -4.74 -7.33 1.73
N ARG A 70 -4.07 -7.15 2.88
CA ARG A 70 -4.71 -7.17 4.20
C ARG A 70 -5.75 -6.07 4.34
N ALA A 71 -5.46 -4.85 3.90
CA ALA A 71 -6.41 -3.74 3.91
C ALA A 71 -7.64 -4.04 3.03
N THR A 72 -7.43 -4.69 1.87
CA THR A 72 -8.53 -5.13 0.99
C THR A 72 -9.40 -6.19 1.66
N ARG A 73 -8.80 -7.16 2.37
CA ARG A 73 -9.54 -8.15 3.15
C ARG A 73 -10.33 -7.50 4.30
N ARG A 74 -9.72 -6.54 5.00
CA ARG A 74 -10.41 -5.76 6.06
C ARG A 74 -11.59 -4.97 5.52
N LEU A 75 -11.47 -4.38 4.33
CA LEU A 75 -12.58 -3.67 3.69
C LEU A 75 -13.75 -4.61 3.39
N ARG A 76 -13.47 -5.80 2.85
CA ARG A 76 -14.50 -6.81 2.58
C ARG A 76 -15.19 -7.29 3.85
N ALA A 77 -14.43 -7.53 4.92
CA ALA A 77 -14.99 -7.90 6.21
C ALA A 77 -15.87 -6.78 6.79
N PHE A 78 -15.40 -5.53 6.70
CA PHE A 78 -16.16 -4.35 7.13
C PHE A 78 -17.49 -4.22 6.37
N GLU A 79 -17.48 -4.39 5.04
CA GLU A 79 -18.68 -4.33 4.20
C GLU A 79 -19.62 -5.52 4.44
N ALA A 80 -19.10 -6.70 4.79
CA ALA A 80 -19.92 -7.84 5.18
C ALA A 80 -20.67 -7.63 6.51
N GLU A 81 -20.08 -6.87 7.44
CA GLU A 81 -20.66 -6.59 8.76
C GLU A 81 -21.61 -5.39 8.75
N HIS A 82 -21.28 -4.31 8.01
CA HIS A 82 -22.00 -3.03 8.08
C HIS A 82 -22.88 -2.76 6.86
N GLY A 83 -22.85 -3.64 5.86
CA GLY A 83 -23.58 -3.50 4.60
C GLY A 83 -22.69 -3.03 3.45
N ALA A 84 -23.08 -3.41 2.23
CA ALA A 84 -22.40 -3.00 1.01
C ALA A 84 -22.35 -1.47 0.94
N GLU A 85 -21.16 -0.91 0.71
CA GLU A 85 -20.92 0.54 0.64
C GLU A 85 -21.04 1.31 1.97
N ALA A 86 -21.08 0.63 3.12
CA ALA A 86 -21.08 1.28 4.43
C ALA A 86 -19.94 2.31 4.53
N GLY A 87 -20.22 3.50 5.05
CA GLY A 87 -19.20 4.55 5.20
C GLY A 87 -18.63 5.12 3.89
N LYS A 88 -19.24 4.88 2.72
CA LYS A 88 -18.84 5.56 1.46
C LYS A 88 -19.22 7.03 1.49
N GLN A 89 -18.23 7.89 1.28
CA GLN A 89 -18.49 9.30 0.96
C GLN A 89 -18.88 9.41 -0.52
N ARG A 90 -20.01 10.09 -0.78
CA ARG A 90 -20.37 10.48 -2.16
C ARG A 90 -19.50 11.66 -2.55
N PRO A 91 -18.88 11.66 -3.75
CA PRO A 91 -18.20 12.84 -4.24
C PRO A 91 -19.23 13.97 -4.36
N ILE A 92 -18.93 15.12 -3.75
CA ILE A 92 -19.72 16.34 -3.95
C ILE A 92 -19.38 16.80 -5.36
N GLY A 93 -20.35 16.76 -6.27
CA GLY A 93 -20.15 17.06 -7.69
C GLY A 93 -19.53 18.44 -7.90
N ARG A 94 -18.62 18.52 -8.89
CA ARG A 94 -18.22 19.77 -9.53
C ARG A 94 -19.19 20.09 -10.65
#